data_AF-A0A0N8K2N2-F1
#
_entry.id   AF-A0A0N8K2N2-F1
#
_cell.length_a   1.000
_cell.length_b   1.000
_cell.length_c   1.000
_cell.angle_alpha   90.00
_cell.angle_beta   90.00
_cell.angle_gamma   90.00
#
_symmetry.space_group_name_H-M   'P 1'
#
loop_
_entity.id
_entity.type
_entity.pdbx_description
1 polymer ?
#
loop_
_entity_poly.entity_id
_entity_poly.type
_entity_poly.pdbx_seq_one_letter_code
_entity_poly.pdbx_strand_id
1 'polypeptide(L)'
;MAANKRVLYVGGLAEEVDEKVLHAAFIPFGDITDIQIPLDYETEKHRGFAFIEFELAEDAAAAIDNMNESELFGRTIRVNIAKPMRIKEGSSRPVWSDDDWLKKFSGKTKEEEEGTESAGEGVKETQEGEPPAKKGRANPQVYMDIKIGNKPAGRLRFLLRADIVPMTVENFRCLCTHEKGFGFKGSSFHRIIPQFMCQGGDFTNHNGTGGKSIYGRKFDDENFVLKHTGPGLLSMANSGPNTNGSQFFFTCDKTDWLDGKHVVFGELMEGMDVLRAMEAQGSKDGKTKQKVIISDCGEYV
;
A
#
# COMPACT_ATOMS: atom_id res chain seq x y z
N MET A 1 -13.12 29.02 11.57
CA MET A 1 -14.30 28.82 10.71
C MET A 1 -14.67 27.35 10.78
N ALA A 2 -15.94 27.04 11.03
CA ALA A 2 -16.41 25.67 11.13
C ALA A 2 -16.09 24.93 9.83
N ALA A 3 -15.35 23.83 9.91
CA ALA A 3 -15.23 22.93 8.76
C ALA A 3 -16.64 22.47 8.42
N ASN A 4 -17.16 22.84 7.25
CA ASN A 4 -18.47 22.40 6.78
C ASN A 4 -18.43 20.87 6.68
N LYS A 5 -19.03 20.19 7.66
CA LYS A 5 -19.00 18.73 7.77
C LYS A 5 -20.09 18.17 6.86
N ARG A 6 -19.70 17.82 5.63
CA ARG A 6 -20.62 17.38 4.55
C ARG A 6 -20.76 15.86 4.42
N VAL A 7 -19.91 15.11 5.13
CA VAL A 7 -19.86 13.66 5.05
C VAL A 7 -20.57 13.05 6.25
N LEU A 8 -21.52 12.17 5.99
CA LEU A 8 -22.25 11.38 6.97
C LEU A 8 -21.69 9.96 7.01
N TYR A 9 -21.59 9.42 8.22
CA TYR A 9 -21.36 8.01 8.47
C TYR A 9 -22.71 7.35 8.75
N VAL A 10 -23.07 6.37 7.94
CA VAL A 10 -24.28 5.55 8.10
C VAL A 10 -23.84 4.14 8.50
N GLY A 11 -24.05 3.76 9.75
CA GLY A 11 -23.76 2.42 10.26
C GLY A 11 -25.03 1.60 10.49
N GLY A 12 -24.90 0.28 10.54
CA GLY A 12 -26.03 -0.62 10.83
C GLY A 12 -26.84 -1.01 9.59
N LEU A 13 -26.24 -0.90 8.39
CA LEU A 13 -26.88 -1.28 7.14
C LEU A 13 -27.08 -2.80 7.08
N ALA A 14 -28.29 -3.21 6.68
CA ALA A 14 -28.59 -4.60 6.36
C ALA A 14 -27.86 -5.01 5.08
N GLU A 15 -27.48 -6.29 4.99
CA GLU A 15 -26.66 -6.90 3.93
C GLU A 15 -27.23 -6.76 2.51
N GLU A 16 -28.51 -6.42 2.39
CA GLU A 16 -29.26 -6.28 1.14
C GLU A 16 -29.29 -4.82 0.63
N VAL A 17 -28.57 -3.90 1.29
CA VAL A 17 -28.64 -2.47 0.98
C VAL A 17 -27.58 -2.07 -0.06
N ASP A 18 -28.04 -1.87 -1.29
CA ASP A 18 -27.21 -1.35 -2.38
C ASP A 18 -27.13 0.19 -2.40
N GLU A 19 -26.16 0.72 -3.15
CA GLU A 19 -25.98 2.15 -3.43
C GLU A 19 -27.27 2.82 -3.94
N LYS A 20 -28.03 2.14 -4.80
CA LYS A 20 -29.30 2.66 -5.35
C LYS A 20 -30.36 2.86 -4.27
N VAL A 21 -30.37 2.00 -3.27
CA VAL A 21 -31.33 2.05 -2.15
C VAL A 21 -30.97 3.20 -1.21
N LEU A 22 -29.67 3.37 -0.93
CA LEU A 22 -29.18 4.52 -0.16
C LEU A 22 -29.46 5.82 -0.91
N HIS A 23 -29.18 5.87 -2.21
CA HIS A 23 -29.48 7.05 -3.01
C HIS A 23 -30.98 7.40 -2.93
N ALA A 24 -31.88 6.43 -3.11
CA ALA A 24 -33.33 6.65 -3.01
C ALA A 24 -33.79 7.09 -1.59
N ALA A 25 -33.14 6.59 -0.54
CA ALA A 25 -33.48 6.95 0.84
C ALA A 25 -33.02 8.36 1.22
N PHE A 26 -31.93 8.85 0.60
CA PHE A 26 -31.29 10.12 0.98
C PHE A 26 -31.58 11.30 0.03
N ILE A 27 -32.07 11.05 -1.20
CA ILE A 27 -32.58 12.08 -2.14
C ILE A 27 -33.56 13.08 -1.50
N PRO A 28 -34.53 12.68 -0.66
CA PRO A 28 -35.52 13.62 -0.12
C PRO A 28 -34.90 14.69 0.79
N PHE A 29 -33.69 14.47 1.30
CA PHE A 29 -33.02 15.34 2.26
C PHE A 29 -31.98 16.26 1.64
N GLY A 30 -31.51 15.96 0.42
CA GLY A 30 -30.58 16.81 -0.31
C GLY A 30 -29.88 16.10 -1.47
N ASP A 31 -29.15 16.88 -2.25
CA ASP A 31 -28.38 16.39 -3.38
C ASP A 31 -27.07 15.72 -2.91
N ILE A 32 -26.92 14.45 -3.29
CA ILE A 32 -25.80 13.60 -2.90
C ILE A 32 -24.68 13.76 -3.95
N THR A 33 -23.47 14.07 -3.48
CA THR A 33 -22.28 14.20 -4.33
C THR A 33 -21.57 12.87 -4.53
N ASP A 34 -21.40 12.08 -3.47
CA ASP A 34 -20.69 10.80 -3.51
C ASP A 34 -21.27 9.82 -2.47
N ILE A 35 -21.30 8.53 -2.82
CA ILE A 35 -21.70 7.43 -1.92
C ILE A 35 -20.60 6.39 -1.92
N GLN A 36 -19.98 6.17 -0.77
CA GLN A 36 -18.93 5.18 -0.59
C GLN A 36 -19.43 4.05 0.30
N ILE A 37 -19.49 2.85 -0.27
CA ILE A 37 -19.82 1.63 0.46
C ILE A 37 -18.58 0.75 0.46
N PRO A 38 -17.82 0.68 1.57
CA PRO A 38 -16.71 -0.24 1.66
C PRO A 38 -17.18 -1.69 1.57
N LEU A 39 -16.88 -2.33 0.43
CA LEU A 39 -17.14 -3.74 0.18
C LEU A 39 -16.04 -4.59 0.81
N ASP A 40 -16.44 -5.70 1.41
CA ASP A 40 -15.51 -6.74 1.84
C ASP A 40 -15.25 -7.68 0.66
N TYR A 41 -14.02 -7.66 0.16
CA TYR A 41 -13.59 -8.39 -1.02
C TYR A 41 -13.62 -9.93 -0.83
N GLU A 42 -13.74 -10.42 0.41
CA GLU A 42 -13.86 -11.86 0.68
C GLU A 42 -15.29 -12.38 0.60
N THR A 43 -16.29 -11.51 0.74
CA THR A 43 -17.71 -11.93 0.80
C THR A 43 -18.58 -11.29 -0.27
N GLU A 44 -18.02 -10.42 -1.13
CA GLU A 44 -18.72 -9.55 -2.10
C GLU A 44 -19.84 -8.71 -1.46
N LYS A 45 -19.81 -8.56 -0.14
CA LYS A 45 -20.86 -7.89 0.66
C LYS A 45 -20.29 -6.65 1.33
N HIS A 46 -21.13 -5.66 1.54
CA HIS A 46 -20.72 -4.43 2.20
C HIS A 46 -20.52 -4.64 3.70
N ARG A 47 -19.56 -3.92 4.31
CA ARG A 47 -19.20 -4.05 5.74
C ARG A 47 -20.26 -3.53 6.74
N GLY A 48 -21.48 -3.27 6.28
CA GLY A 48 -22.62 -2.82 7.09
C GLY A 48 -22.57 -1.34 7.44
N PHE A 49 -21.76 -0.56 6.74
CA PHE A 49 -21.73 0.89 6.84
C PHE A 49 -21.40 1.54 5.50
N ALA A 50 -21.83 2.78 5.34
CA ALA A 50 -21.60 3.60 4.17
C ALA A 50 -21.22 5.03 4.59
N PHE A 51 -20.56 5.74 3.69
CA PHE A 51 -20.32 7.17 3.78
C PHE A 51 -21.11 7.87 2.67
N ILE A 52 -21.79 8.95 3.04
CA ILE A 52 -22.60 9.74 2.10
C ILE A 52 -22.10 11.18 2.18
N GLU A 53 -21.71 11.74 1.05
CA GLU A 53 -21.31 13.15 0.93
C GLU A 53 -22.45 13.96 0.30
N PHE A 54 -22.90 14.99 1.01
CA PHE A 54 -23.89 15.96 0.51
C PHE A 54 -23.22 17.20 -0.05
N GLU A 55 -23.86 17.82 -1.05
CA GLU A 55 -23.41 19.10 -1.59
C GLU A 55 -23.45 20.20 -0.52
N LEU A 56 -24.54 20.23 0.25
CA LEU A 56 -24.80 21.20 1.30
C LEU A 56 -24.66 20.59 2.70
N ALA A 57 -24.09 21.37 3.63
CA ALA A 57 -23.92 20.94 5.02
C ALA A 57 -25.21 21.02 5.85
N GLU A 58 -26.21 21.80 5.39
CA GLU A 58 -27.53 21.91 6.02
C GLU A 58 -28.35 20.64 5.76
N ASP A 59 -28.32 20.13 4.54
CA ASP A 59 -28.95 18.87 4.11
C ASP A 59 -28.39 17.68 4.89
N ALA A 60 -27.07 17.66 5.11
CA ALA A 60 -26.42 16.63 5.92
C ALA A 60 -26.93 16.62 7.38
N ALA A 61 -27.23 17.79 7.97
CA ALA A 61 -27.78 17.88 9.32
C ALA A 61 -29.25 17.42 9.37
N ALA A 62 -30.05 17.83 8.39
CA ALA A 62 -31.44 17.38 8.27
C ALA A 62 -31.55 15.86 8.07
N ALA A 63 -30.62 15.26 7.31
CA ALA A 63 -30.56 13.83 7.13
C ALA A 63 -30.21 13.09 8.43
N ILE A 64 -29.31 13.62 9.28
CA ILE A 64 -29.00 13.02 10.59
C ILE A 64 -30.22 13.01 11.50
N ASP A 65 -30.90 14.14 11.64
CA ASP A 65 -31.99 14.28 12.60
C ASP A 65 -33.21 13.40 12.25
N ASN A 66 -33.43 13.14 10.95
CA ASN A 66 -34.56 12.34 10.49
C ASN A 66 -34.24 10.85 10.27
N MET A 67 -33.00 10.51 9.93
CA MET A 67 -32.62 9.12 9.59
C MET A 67 -31.87 8.39 10.70
N ASN A 68 -31.31 9.09 11.69
CA ASN A 68 -30.69 8.43 12.83
C ASN A 68 -31.73 7.65 13.63
N GLU A 69 -31.49 6.35 13.85
CA GLU A 69 -32.40 5.39 14.50
C GLU A 69 -33.62 4.97 13.68
N SER A 70 -33.68 5.34 12.39
CA SER A 70 -34.68 4.81 11.47
C SER A 70 -34.44 3.32 11.17
N GLU A 71 -35.50 2.60 10.83
CA GLU A 71 -35.44 1.20 10.43
C GLU A 71 -35.29 1.06 8.91
N LEU A 72 -34.17 0.49 8.47
CA LEU A 72 -33.96 0.07 7.09
C LEU A 72 -33.78 -1.45 7.09
N PHE A 73 -34.67 -2.15 6.39
CA PHE A 73 -34.65 -3.62 6.25
C PHE A 73 -34.57 -4.37 7.59
N GLY A 74 -35.34 -3.91 8.58
CA GLY A 74 -35.43 -4.56 9.90
C GLY A 74 -34.19 -4.38 10.80
N ARG A 75 -33.26 -3.49 10.42
CA ARG A 75 -32.16 -3.06 11.27
C ARG A 75 -32.21 -1.55 11.48
N THR A 76 -31.98 -1.11 12.71
CA THR A 76 -31.86 0.31 13.04
C THR A 76 -30.55 0.85 12.50
N ILE A 77 -30.61 1.88 11.66
CA ILE A 77 -29.42 2.56 11.16
C ILE A 77 -28.98 3.68 12.12
N ARG A 78 -27.68 3.93 12.15
CA ARG A 78 -27.07 5.02 12.94
C ARG A 78 -26.42 5.99 11.99
N VAL A 79 -26.94 7.21 11.92
CA VAL A 79 -26.41 8.28 11.08
C VAL A 79 -25.71 9.28 11.98
N ASN A 80 -24.42 9.50 11.75
CA ASN A 80 -23.63 10.46 12.49
C ASN A 80 -22.80 11.30 11.53
N ILE A 81 -22.43 12.50 11.95
CA ILE A 81 -21.43 13.28 11.22
C ILE A 81 -20.13 12.47 11.18
N ALA A 82 -19.64 12.16 9.98
CA ALA A 82 -18.38 11.46 9.84
C ALA A 82 -17.28 12.33 10.42
N LYS A 83 -16.42 11.74 11.26
CA LYS A 83 -15.16 12.42 11.61
C LYS A 83 -14.41 12.60 10.30
N PRO A 84 -13.97 13.82 9.94
CA PRO A 84 -13.07 13.97 8.82
C PRO A 84 -11.89 13.04 9.10
N MET A 85 -11.37 12.40 8.06
CA MET A 85 -10.17 11.59 8.17
C MET A 85 -9.01 12.51 8.62
N ARG A 86 -8.91 12.77 9.93
CA ARG A 86 -7.73 13.34 10.55
C ARG A 86 -6.72 12.23 10.48
N ILE A 87 -5.86 12.30 9.48
CA ILE A 87 -4.50 11.79 9.58
C ILE A 87 -3.97 12.39 10.89
N LYS A 88 -3.93 11.60 11.96
CA LYS A 88 -3.45 12.07 13.27
C LYS A 88 -1.95 12.32 13.14
N GLU A 89 -1.58 13.58 13.12
CA GLU A 89 -0.31 14.07 13.67
C GLU A 89 -0.11 13.50 15.08
N GLY A 90 1.06 12.88 15.30
CA GLY A 90 1.61 12.69 16.64
C GLY A 90 1.19 11.43 17.40
N SER A 91 1.77 10.29 17.04
CA SER A 91 2.33 9.37 18.04
C SER A 91 3.79 9.18 17.68
N SER A 92 4.67 10.03 18.24
CA SER A 92 6.11 9.96 18.09
C SER A 92 6.71 8.82 18.93
N ARG A 93 6.21 7.60 18.73
CA ARG A 93 6.88 6.38 19.19
C ARG A 93 7.22 5.56 17.95
N PRO A 94 8.52 5.45 17.60
CA PRO A 94 8.97 4.52 16.58
C PRO A 94 8.53 3.10 16.96
N VAL A 95 7.67 2.49 16.15
CA VAL A 95 7.26 1.09 16.29
C VAL A 95 8.35 0.22 15.67
N TRP A 96 9.57 0.21 16.24
CA TRP A 96 10.52 -0.92 16.19
C TRP A 96 11.84 -0.69 16.97
N SER A 97 11.74 -0.45 18.28
CA SER A 97 12.86 -0.66 19.21
C SER A 97 12.50 -1.70 20.29
N ASP A 98 11.65 -2.67 19.94
CA ASP A 98 11.35 -3.80 20.84
C ASP A 98 12.00 -5.07 20.30
N ASP A 99 13.13 -5.35 20.93
CA ASP A 99 14.10 -6.45 20.80
C ASP A 99 13.55 -7.83 21.25
N ASP A 100 12.25 -8.08 21.05
CA ASP A 100 11.58 -9.35 21.43
C ASP A 100 11.16 -10.20 20.22
N TRP A 101 11.17 -9.63 19.02
CA TRP A 101 10.93 -10.38 17.78
C TRP A 101 12.14 -11.25 17.40
N LEU A 102 13.35 -10.73 17.59
CA LEU A 102 14.59 -11.41 17.19
C LEU A 102 14.87 -12.66 18.03
N LYS A 103 14.43 -12.68 19.30
CA LYS A 103 14.56 -13.84 20.20
C LYS A 103 13.61 -15.00 19.89
N LYS A 104 12.43 -14.73 19.28
CA LYS A 104 11.44 -15.78 18.99
C LYS A 104 11.70 -16.55 17.69
N PHE A 105 12.52 -16.02 16.78
CA PHE A 105 12.76 -16.64 15.47
C PHE A 105 14.24 -16.88 15.13
N SER A 106 15.17 -16.46 15.98
CA SER A 106 16.59 -16.85 15.89
C SER A 106 16.89 -17.97 16.89
N GLY A 107 17.06 -19.20 16.39
CA GLY A 107 17.75 -20.27 17.13
C GLY A 107 16.97 -21.56 17.31
N LYS A 108 17.07 -22.47 16.33
CA LYS A 108 17.04 -23.91 16.60
C LYS A 108 18.16 -24.60 15.82
N THR A 109 19.31 -24.69 16.47
CA THR A 109 20.27 -25.79 16.31
C THR A 109 20.43 -26.45 17.68
N LYS A 110 20.38 -27.79 17.69
CA LYS A 110 20.51 -28.77 18.80
C LYS A 110 21.65 -28.44 19.79
N GLU A 111 21.69 -28.85 21.07
CA GLU A 111 21.48 -30.18 21.70
C GLU A 111 21.49 -30.06 23.26
N GLU A 112 20.85 -31.04 23.96
CA GLU A 112 21.07 -31.61 25.34
C GLU A 112 20.88 -30.77 26.64
N GLU A 113 19.91 -31.11 27.52
CA GLU A 113 19.95 -31.89 28.81
C GLU A 113 20.55 -31.07 29.99
N GLU A 114 20.00 -30.88 31.22
CA GLU A 114 19.25 -31.66 32.23
C GLU A 114 18.64 -30.69 33.30
N GLY A 115 17.55 -31.10 34.00
CA GLY A 115 17.13 -30.75 35.40
C GLY A 115 16.88 -29.27 35.81
N THR A 116 15.94 -28.85 36.67
CA THR A 116 15.05 -29.47 37.66
C THR A 116 13.97 -28.45 38.04
N GLU A 117 12.85 -28.93 38.60
CA GLU A 117 11.62 -28.19 38.95
C GLU A 117 11.76 -27.08 40.02
N SER A 118 10.90 -26.05 39.97
CA SER A 118 9.95 -25.74 41.06
C SER A 118 9.07 -24.52 40.74
N ALA A 119 7.87 -24.58 41.32
CA ALA A 119 6.65 -23.84 41.01
C ALA A 119 6.57 -22.39 41.53
N GLY A 120 5.68 -21.61 40.91
CA GLY A 120 5.18 -20.33 41.44
C GLY A 120 4.04 -19.77 40.57
N GLU A 121 2.83 -19.74 41.12
CA GLU A 121 1.55 -19.41 40.49
C GLU A 121 1.28 -17.89 40.28
N GLY A 122 0.33 -17.60 39.37
CA GLY A 122 -0.42 -16.33 39.24
C GLY A 122 0.10 -15.43 38.11
N VAL A 123 -0.67 -14.99 37.12
CA VAL A 123 -2.05 -14.45 37.14
C VAL A 123 -2.70 -14.66 35.76
N LYS A 124 -4.00 -14.98 35.75
CA LYS A 124 -4.85 -15.06 34.55
C LYS A 124 -5.19 -13.66 34.05
N GLU A 125 -4.70 -13.32 32.85
CA GLU A 125 -5.33 -12.31 31.99
C GLU A 125 -6.03 -13.01 30.82
N THR A 126 -7.31 -12.69 30.68
CA THR A 126 -8.22 -13.11 29.62
C THR A 126 -7.70 -12.67 28.26
N GLN A 127 -7.34 -13.65 27.43
CA GLN A 127 -7.00 -13.48 26.02
C GLN A 127 -8.28 -13.15 25.24
N GLU A 128 -8.43 -11.89 24.83
CA GLU A 128 -9.27 -11.55 23.68
C GLU A 128 -8.54 -12.07 22.43
N GLY A 129 -9.20 -12.99 21.71
CA GLY A 129 -8.61 -13.73 20.61
C GLY A 129 -8.10 -12.83 19.50
N GLU A 130 -6.79 -12.92 19.24
CA GLU A 130 -6.21 -12.50 17.97
C GLU A 130 -7.00 -13.13 16.80
N PRO A 131 -7.34 -12.36 15.76
CA PRO A 131 -7.84 -12.96 14.53
C PRO A 131 -6.78 -13.93 14.00
N PRO A 132 -7.18 -15.13 13.54
CA PRO A 132 -6.22 -16.14 13.13
C PRO A 132 -5.35 -15.59 12.00
N ALA A 133 -4.04 -15.51 12.25
CA ALA A 133 -3.05 -15.21 11.23
C ALA A 133 -3.26 -16.15 10.05
N LYS A 134 -3.80 -15.63 8.93
CA LYS A 134 -3.75 -16.32 7.64
C LYS A 134 -2.30 -16.72 7.43
N LYS A 135 -2.03 -18.01 7.17
CA LYS A 135 -0.68 -18.51 6.85
C LYS A 135 -0.08 -17.59 5.79
N GLY A 136 0.81 -16.70 6.21
CA GLY A 136 1.31 -15.62 5.36
C GLY A 136 2.02 -16.22 4.16
N ARG A 137 1.67 -15.78 2.95
CA ARG A 137 2.55 -15.98 1.80
C ARG A 137 3.92 -15.41 2.19
N ALA A 138 4.97 -16.20 1.99
CA ALA A 138 6.33 -15.71 2.19
C ALA A 138 6.56 -14.50 1.29
N ASN A 139 7.22 -13.47 1.82
CA ASN A 139 7.55 -12.27 1.07
C ASN A 139 8.58 -12.60 -0.01
N PRO A 140 8.24 -12.44 -1.31
CA PRO A 140 9.16 -12.76 -2.41
C PRO A 140 10.41 -11.90 -2.36
N GLN A 141 11.51 -12.47 -2.82
CA GLN A 141 12.75 -11.72 -3.04
C GLN A 141 13.08 -11.69 -4.51
N VAL A 142 13.35 -10.51 -5.03
CA VAL A 142 13.67 -10.31 -6.46
C VAL A 142 14.99 -9.58 -6.61
N TYR A 143 15.58 -9.67 -7.80
CA TYR A 143 16.79 -8.96 -8.13
C TYR A 143 16.72 -8.23 -9.46
N MET A 144 17.59 -7.23 -9.60
CA MET A 144 17.87 -6.52 -10.84
C MET A 144 19.38 -6.32 -11.01
N ASP A 145 19.93 -6.83 -12.10
CA ASP A 145 21.30 -6.59 -12.51
C ASP A 145 21.38 -5.31 -13.34
N ILE A 146 22.11 -4.33 -12.84
CA ILE A 146 22.17 -2.98 -13.41
C ILE A 146 23.41 -2.83 -14.28
N LYS A 147 23.22 -2.20 -15.45
CA LYS A 147 24.30 -1.65 -16.29
C LYS A 147 24.20 -0.14 -16.36
N ILE A 148 25.33 0.54 -16.19
CA ILE A 148 25.47 2.00 -16.37
C ILE A 148 26.37 2.24 -17.58
N GLY A 149 25.81 2.85 -18.62
CA GLY A 149 26.42 2.87 -19.95
C GLY A 149 26.62 1.44 -20.45
N ASN A 150 27.87 1.07 -20.73
CA ASN A 150 28.25 -0.28 -21.17
C ASN A 150 28.89 -1.12 -20.06
N LYS A 151 28.91 -0.64 -18.81
CA LYS A 151 29.57 -1.31 -17.69
C LYS A 151 28.54 -1.94 -16.74
N PRO A 152 28.72 -3.20 -16.32
CA PRO A 152 27.99 -3.77 -15.19
C PRO A 152 28.24 -2.92 -13.94
N ALA A 153 27.16 -2.49 -13.28
CA ALA A 153 27.23 -1.71 -12.05
C ALA A 153 27.06 -2.58 -10.81
N GLY A 154 26.32 -3.68 -10.92
CA GLY A 154 26.09 -4.63 -9.83
C GLY A 154 24.64 -5.09 -9.77
N ARG A 155 24.30 -5.78 -8.69
CA ARG A 155 22.97 -6.35 -8.44
C ARG A 155 22.28 -5.61 -7.32
N LEU A 156 21.01 -5.29 -7.53
CA LEU A 156 20.08 -4.87 -6.49
C LEU A 156 19.24 -6.07 -6.06
N ARG A 157 19.06 -6.29 -4.76
CA ARG A 157 18.18 -7.33 -4.21
C ARG A 157 17.13 -6.70 -3.31
N PHE A 158 15.89 -7.13 -3.47
CA PHE A 158 14.74 -6.53 -2.81
C PHE A 158 13.92 -7.57 -2.09
N LEU A 159 13.32 -7.17 -0.97
CA LEU A 159 12.22 -7.87 -0.31
C LEU A 159 10.91 -7.19 -0.71
N LEU A 160 9.96 -7.96 -1.21
CA LEU A 160 8.64 -7.47 -1.60
C LEU A 160 7.61 -7.77 -0.51
N ARG A 161 6.83 -6.78 -0.10
CA ARG A 161 5.88 -6.85 1.03
C ARG A 161 4.52 -7.45 0.62
N ALA A 162 4.53 -8.71 0.19
CA ALA A 162 3.33 -9.46 -0.20
C ALA A 162 2.34 -9.64 0.97
N ASP A 163 2.84 -9.54 2.20
CA ASP A 163 2.05 -9.51 3.43
C ASP A 163 1.16 -8.25 3.57
N ILE A 164 1.50 -7.16 2.88
CA ILE A 164 0.75 -5.88 2.96
C ILE A 164 0.08 -5.52 1.63
N VAL A 165 0.77 -5.70 0.51
CA VAL A 165 0.31 -5.31 -0.84
C VAL A 165 0.51 -6.46 -1.84
N PRO A 166 -0.18 -7.61 -1.66
CA PRO A 166 0.00 -8.80 -2.49
C PRO A 166 -0.25 -8.57 -3.99
N MET A 167 -1.21 -7.74 -4.40
CA MET A 167 -1.46 -7.49 -5.83
C MET A 167 -0.32 -6.68 -6.46
N THR A 168 0.13 -5.64 -5.77
CA THR A 168 1.24 -4.80 -6.23
C THR A 168 2.53 -5.61 -6.33
N VAL A 169 2.78 -6.46 -5.34
CA VAL A 169 3.96 -7.34 -5.30
C VAL A 169 3.91 -8.40 -6.39
N GLU A 170 2.78 -9.06 -6.62
CA GLU A 170 2.66 -10.09 -7.65
C GLU A 170 2.87 -9.51 -9.05
N ASN A 171 2.37 -8.29 -9.31
CA ASN A 171 2.67 -7.55 -10.53
C ASN A 171 4.18 -7.34 -10.71
N PHE A 172 4.84 -6.78 -9.70
CA PHE A 172 6.28 -6.49 -9.79
C PHE A 172 7.13 -7.76 -9.92
N ARG A 173 6.78 -8.82 -9.18
CA ARG A 173 7.43 -10.14 -9.24
C ARG A 173 7.34 -10.73 -10.64
N CYS A 174 6.14 -10.82 -11.22
CA CYS A 174 5.95 -11.31 -12.59
C CYS A 174 6.73 -10.50 -13.63
N LEU A 175 6.80 -9.18 -13.47
CA LEU A 175 7.56 -8.30 -14.36
C LEU A 175 9.08 -8.49 -14.21
N CYS A 176 9.56 -8.93 -13.04
CA CYS A 176 10.95 -9.35 -12.86
C CYS A 176 11.21 -10.71 -13.53
N THR A 177 10.34 -11.70 -13.32
CA THR A 177 10.53 -13.08 -13.81
C THR A 177 10.25 -13.26 -15.29
N HIS A 178 9.57 -12.31 -15.95
CA HIS A 178 9.12 -12.43 -17.34
C HIS A 178 8.11 -13.56 -17.61
N GLU A 179 7.54 -14.19 -16.59
CA GLU A 179 6.68 -15.37 -16.77
C GLU A 179 5.38 -15.10 -17.55
N LYS A 180 4.97 -13.83 -17.65
CA LYS A 180 3.82 -13.39 -18.46
C LYS A 180 4.19 -12.99 -19.89
N GLY A 181 5.45 -13.24 -20.31
CA GLY A 181 5.95 -12.95 -21.66
C GLY A 181 6.42 -11.50 -21.88
N PHE A 182 6.44 -10.67 -20.83
CA PHE A 182 6.95 -9.29 -20.83
C PHE A 182 7.42 -8.91 -19.42
N GLY A 183 8.25 -7.86 -19.31
CA GLY A 183 8.87 -7.51 -18.03
C GLY A 183 9.99 -6.47 -18.13
N PHE A 184 10.80 -6.38 -17.08
CA PHE A 184 11.75 -5.28 -16.88
C PHE A 184 13.12 -5.43 -17.54
N LYS A 185 13.60 -6.66 -17.77
CA LYS A 185 14.80 -6.98 -18.54
C LYS A 185 14.88 -6.17 -19.84
N GLY A 186 15.97 -5.43 -20.01
CA GLY A 186 16.23 -4.55 -21.15
C GLY A 186 15.66 -3.13 -21.01
N SER A 187 14.74 -2.89 -20.06
CA SER A 187 14.21 -1.55 -19.81
C SER A 187 15.21 -0.67 -19.05
N SER A 188 14.98 0.64 -19.07
CA SER A 188 15.88 1.63 -18.47
C SER A 188 15.23 2.43 -17.35
N PHE A 189 16.08 2.93 -16.45
CA PHE A 189 15.73 4.02 -15.56
C PHE A 189 15.79 5.32 -16.36
N HIS A 190 14.61 5.78 -16.79
CA HIS A 190 14.47 6.90 -17.73
C HIS A 190 14.46 8.26 -17.01
N ARG A 191 14.23 8.27 -15.69
CA ARG A 191 14.22 9.49 -14.88
C ARG A 191 14.92 9.27 -13.54
N ILE A 192 16.04 9.95 -13.31
CA ILE A 192 16.81 9.87 -12.07
C ILE A 192 17.08 11.27 -11.55
N ILE A 193 16.60 11.56 -10.34
CA ILE A 193 16.82 12.84 -9.65
C ILE A 193 17.60 12.56 -8.37
N PRO A 194 18.84 13.06 -8.25
CA PRO A 194 19.65 12.92 -7.05
C PRO A 194 18.91 13.48 -5.82
N GLN A 195 19.07 12.82 -4.67
CA GLN A 195 18.44 13.12 -3.38
C GLN A 195 16.91 13.04 -3.43
N PHE A 196 16.38 12.34 -4.43
CA PHE A 196 14.96 12.10 -4.56
C PHE A 196 14.69 10.65 -4.92
N MET A 197 14.83 10.27 -6.19
CA MET A 197 14.50 8.92 -6.64
C MET A 197 15.09 8.50 -7.99
N CYS A 198 15.09 7.20 -8.23
CA CYS A 198 15.43 6.57 -9.51
C CYS A 198 14.19 5.86 -10.08
N GLN A 199 13.57 6.41 -11.13
CA GLN A 199 12.35 5.89 -11.75
C GLN A 199 12.65 5.06 -13.01
N GLY A 200 12.00 3.90 -13.10
CA GLY A 200 12.12 2.94 -14.19
C GLY A 200 10.80 2.21 -14.46
N GLY A 201 10.89 1.07 -15.14
CA GLY A 201 9.74 0.19 -15.39
C GLY A 201 8.87 0.52 -16.61
N ASP A 202 9.26 1.51 -17.41
CA ASP A 202 8.69 1.73 -18.74
C ASP A 202 9.43 0.84 -19.76
N PHE A 203 8.92 -0.37 -19.96
CA PHE A 203 9.43 -1.33 -20.93
C PHE A 203 8.75 -1.26 -22.30
N THR A 204 7.75 -0.38 -22.50
CA THR A 204 7.03 -0.27 -23.78
C THR A 204 7.49 0.94 -24.59
N ASN A 205 7.57 2.11 -23.96
CA ASN A 205 7.90 3.38 -24.63
C ASN A 205 9.27 3.91 -24.24
N HIS A 206 9.84 3.42 -23.13
CA HIS A 206 11.15 3.78 -22.60
C HIS A 206 11.36 5.28 -22.33
N ASN A 207 10.28 6.02 -22.07
CA ASN A 207 10.32 7.48 -21.90
C ASN A 207 9.46 7.99 -20.73
N GLY A 208 8.84 7.10 -19.96
CA GLY A 208 7.98 7.41 -18.82
C GLY A 208 6.50 7.53 -19.15
N THR A 209 6.09 7.33 -20.41
CA THR A 209 4.67 7.38 -20.84
C THR A 209 4.04 5.99 -20.97
N GLY A 210 4.87 4.94 -20.96
CA GLY A 210 4.45 3.57 -21.21
C GLY A 210 4.33 2.71 -19.96
N GLY A 211 4.43 1.40 -20.18
CA GLY A 211 4.27 0.38 -19.16
C GLY A 211 2.86 -0.21 -19.10
N LYS A 212 2.76 -1.43 -18.59
CA LYS A 212 1.50 -2.13 -18.32
C LYS A 212 1.70 -3.13 -17.19
N SER A 213 0.66 -3.35 -16.41
CA SER A 213 0.65 -4.37 -15.37
C SER A 213 0.34 -5.75 -15.95
N ILE A 214 0.46 -6.78 -15.11
CA ILE A 214 -0.04 -8.13 -15.44
C ILE A 214 -1.58 -8.22 -15.48
N TYR A 215 -2.27 -7.23 -14.90
CA TYR A 215 -3.73 -7.17 -14.81
C TYR A 215 -4.38 -6.37 -15.95
N GLY A 216 -3.57 -5.74 -16.80
CA GLY A 216 -4.02 -4.82 -17.84
C GLY A 216 -3.18 -3.56 -17.90
N ARG A 217 -3.72 -2.49 -18.51
CA ARG A 217 -2.97 -1.22 -18.65
C ARG A 217 -2.67 -0.59 -17.29
N LYS A 218 -3.64 -0.56 -16.39
CA LYS A 218 -3.56 0.04 -15.06
C LYS A 218 -4.28 -0.83 -14.02
N PHE A 219 -3.93 -0.68 -12.75
CA PHE A 219 -4.62 -1.25 -11.60
C PHE A 219 -4.65 -0.26 -10.42
N ASP A 220 -5.50 -0.56 -9.43
CA ASP A 220 -5.83 0.34 -8.32
C ASP A 220 -4.70 0.48 -7.29
N ASP A 221 -4.76 1.54 -6.48
CA ASP A 221 -3.88 1.69 -5.31
C ASP A 221 -4.35 0.75 -4.20
N GLU A 222 -3.56 -0.29 -3.92
CA GLU A 222 -3.98 -1.36 -3.00
C GLU A 222 -4.14 -0.89 -1.56
N ASN A 223 -3.13 -0.19 -1.01
CA ASN A 223 -3.23 0.59 0.21
C ASN A 223 -2.00 1.51 0.37
N PHE A 224 -2.03 2.38 1.37
CA PHE A 224 -0.92 3.30 1.72
C PHE A 224 -0.39 3.07 3.14
N VAL A 225 -0.38 1.81 3.61
CA VAL A 225 0.11 1.47 4.96
C VAL A 225 1.60 1.73 5.08
N LEU A 226 2.38 1.26 4.11
CA LEU A 226 3.82 1.52 4.02
C LEU A 226 4.10 2.97 3.60
N LYS A 227 5.14 3.56 4.17
CA LYS A 227 5.49 4.99 4.04
C LYS A 227 6.90 5.15 3.47
N HIS A 228 7.16 6.30 2.86
CA HIS A 228 8.46 6.63 2.29
C HIS A 228 9.43 7.15 3.37
N THR A 229 9.79 6.27 4.31
CA THR A 229 10.54 6.61 5.53
C THR A 229 12.03 6.88 5.30
N GLY A 230 12.60 6.46 4.17
CA GLY A 230 14.02 6.62 3.88
C GLY A 230 14.44 6.12 2.50
N PRO A 231 15.76 6.06 2.23
CA PRO A 231 16.30 5.55 0.98
C PRO A 231 16.15 4.03 0.85
N GLY A 232 16.15 3.52 -0.38
CA GLY A 232 16.09 2.09 -0.68
C GLY A 232 14.69 1.49 -0.67
N LEU A 233 13.64 2.31 -0.63
CA LEU A 233 12.25 1.82 -0.69
C LEU A 233 11.78 1.73 -2.15
N LEU A 234 11.00 0.69 -2.43
CA LEU A 234 10.33 0.45 -3.70
C LEU A 234 8.90 0.99 -3.66
N SER A 235 8.56 1.83 -4.63
CA SER A 235 7.23 2.46 -4.70
C SER A 235 6.75 2.60 -6.14
N MET A 236 5.43 2.54 -6.33
CA MET A 236 4.80 2.61 -7.65
C MET A 236 4.79 4.04 -8.19
N ALA A 237 5.20 4.20 -9.44
CA ALA A 237 4.98 5.44 -10.17
C ALA A 237 3.59 5.41 -10.80
N ASN A 238 2.84 6.51 -10.67
CA ASN A 238 1.49 6.63 -11.19
C ASN A 238 1.26 8.04 -11.78
N SER A 239 0.09 8.22 -12.38
CA SER A 239 -0.38 9.44 -13.07
C SER A 239 -1.65 9.99 -12.42
N GLY A 240 -1.82 9.76 -11.11
CA GLY A 240 -3.04 10.00 -10.34
C GLY A 240 -3.55 8.73 -9.65
N PRO A 241 -4.60 8.84 -8.81
CA PRO A 241 -5.16 7.72 -8.07
C PRO A 241 -5.55 6.55 -8.99
N ASN A 242 -5.30 5.33 -8.55
CA ASN A 242 -5.68 4.09 -9.24
C ASN A 242 -5.12 3.96 -10.66
N THR A 243 -3.87 4.41 -10.86
CA THR A 243 -3.21 4.34 -12.18
C THR A 243 -1.88 3.60 -12.17
N ASN A 244 -1.73 2.63 -11.27
CA ASN A 244 -0.52 1.81 -11.18
C ASN A 244 -0.37 0.94 -12.43
N GLY A 245 0.86 0.81 -12.95
CA GLY A 245 1.15 0.01 -14.14
C GLY A 245 2.36 -0.89 -13.91
N SER A 246 3.44 -0.61 -14.62
CA SER A 246 4.74 -1.25 -14.38
C SER A 246 5.81 -0.27 -13.91
N GLN A 247 5.57 1.04 -14.01
CA GLN A 247 6.56 2.01 -13.61
C GLN A 247 6.68 2.07 -12.09
N PHE A 248 7.92 2.18 -11.62
CA PHE A 248 8.27 2.19 -10.21
C PHE A 248 9.45 3.12 -10.00
N PHE A 249 9.73 3.46 -8.74
CA PHE A 249 10.93 4.19 -8.37
C PHE A 249 11.56 3.65 -7.08
N PHE A 250 12.87 3.85 -6.98
CA PHE A 250 13.62 3.70 -5.74
C PHE A 250 13.78 5.04 -5.06
N THR A 251 13.50 5.13 -3.77
CA THR A 251 13.82 6.32 -2.99
C THR A 251 15.33 6.43 -2.76
N CYS A 252 15.88 7.63 -2.93
CA CYS A 252 17.29 7.93 -2.61
C CYS A 252 17.44 8.75 -1.32
N ASP A 253 16.32 9.25 -0.80
CA ASP A 253 16.18 10.00 0.45
C ASP A 253 14.77 9.74 1.03
N LYS A 254 14.44 10.32 2.19
CA LYS A 254 13.08 10.35 2.71
C LYS A 254 12.18 11.20 1.81
N THR A 255 11.07 10.63 1.34
CA THR A 255 10.13 11.30 0.41
C THR A 255 8.69 11.24 0.93
N ASP A 256 8.48 11.68 2.16
CA ASP A 256 7.20 11.60 2.88
C ASP A 256 6.04 12.39 2.22
N TRP A 257 6.33 13.41 1.41
CA TRP A 257 5.32 14.12 0.62
C TRP A 257 4.62 13.26 -0.46
N LEU A 258 5.14 12.06 -0.73
CA LEU A 258 4.55 11.05 -1.60
C LEU A 258 3.63 10.06 -0.86
N ASP A 259 3.60 10.10 0.48
CA ASP A 259 2.75 9.24 1.29
C ASP A 259 1.27 9.49 0.98
N GLY A 260 0.50 8.39 0.85
CA GLY A 260 -0.92 8.46 0.48
C GLY A 260 -1.18 8.72 -1.00
N LYS A 261 -0.13 8.83 -1.82
CA LYS A 261 -0.22 9.03 -3.28
C LYS A 261 0.43 7.91 -4.08
N HIS A 262 1.49 7.31 -3.53
CA HIS A 262 2.23 6.22 -4.18
C HIS A 262 2.30 5.02 -3.24
N VAL A 263 1.99 3.84 -3.78
CA VAL A 263 2.01 2.59 -3.03
C VAL A 263 3.46 2.13 -2.85
N VAL A 264 3.94 2.12 -1.61
CA VAL A 264 5.22 1.50 -1.23
C VAL A 264 4.99 -0.01 -1.09
N PHE A 265 5.85 -0.83 -1.70
CA PHE A 265 5.63 -2.27 -1.79
C PHE A 265 6.87 -3.15 -1.56
N GLY A 266 8.02 -2.56 -1.25
CA GLY A 266 9.22 -3.32 -0.95
C GLY A 266 10.39 -2.46 -0.49
N GLU A 267 11.50 -3.12 -0.17
CA GLU A 267 12.73 -2.47 0.29
C GLU A 267 13.96 -3.19 -0.26
N LEU A 268 15.04 -2.42 -0.45
CA LEU A 268 16.34 -2.91 -0.88
C LEU A 268 17.03 -3.59 0.30
N MET A 269 17.37 -4.87 0.11
CA MET A 269 18.13 -5.69 1.06
C MET A 269 19.63 -5.55 0.82
N GLU A 270 20.05 -5.57 -0.46
CA GLU A 270 21.47 -5.51 -0.86
C GLU A 270 21.63 -4.66 -2.12
N GLY A 271 22.78 -4.00 -2.27
CA GLY A 271 23.10 -3.18 -3.44
C GLY A 271 22.86 -1.67 -3.26
N MET A 272 22.88 -1.15 -2.02
CA MET A 272 22.75 0.31 -1.81
C MET A 272 23.83 1.11 -2.53
N ASP A 273 25.04 0.58 -2.65
CA ASP A 273 26.14 1.13 -3.43
C ASP A 273 25.79 1.23 -4.93
N VAL A 274 25.13 0.21 -5.49
CA VAL A 274 24.62 0.21 -6.87
C VAL A 274 23.54 1.27 -7.04
N LEU A 275 22.61 1.39 -6.08
CA LEU A 275 21.58 2.43 -6.11
C LEU A 275 22.19 3.84 -6.06
N ARG A 276 23.22 4.06 -5.23
CA ARG A 276 23.97 5.34 -5.19
C ARG A 276 24.72 5.60 -6.49
N ALA A 277 25.28 4.57 -7.12
CA ALA A 277 25.92 4.70 -8.43
C ALA A 277 24.92 5.08 -9.53
N MET A 278 23.69 4.54 -9.48
CA MET A 278 22.58 4.96 -10.36
C MET A 278 22.16 6.40 -10.10
N GLU A 279 21.97 6.77 -8.83
CA GLU A 279 21.62 8.13 -8.41
C GLU A 279 22.61 9.17 -8.93
N ALA A 280 23.91 8.86 -8.90
CA ALA A 280 24.97 9.73 -9.42
C ALA A 280 24.85 10.03 -10.93
N GLN A 281 24.11 9.21 -11.68
CA GLN A 281 23.81 9.44 -13.10
C GLN A 281 22.65 10.42 -13.31
N GLY A 282 21.93 10.81 -12.26
CA GLY A 282 20.80 11.72 -12.36
C GLY A 282 21.19 13.19 -12.58
N SER A 283 20.16 13.98 -12.86
CA SER A 283 20.20 15.44 -12.98
C SER A 283 18.97 16.06 -12.31
N LYS A 284 18.95 17.39 -12.16
CA LYS A 284 17.81 18.09 -11.54
C LYS A 284 16.51 17.96 -12.34
N ASP A 285 16.60 17.90 -13.67
CA ASP A 285 15.48 17.68 -14.60
C ASP A 285 15.13 16.19 -14.76
N GLY A 286 15.90 15.29 -14.14
CA GLY A 286 15.68 13.85 -14.16
C GLY A 286 16.36 13.11 -15.32
N LYS A 287 16.98 13.82 -16.26
CA LYS A 287 17.68 13.20 -17.39
C LYS A 287 18.97 12.49 -16.93
N THR A 288 19.14 11.24 -17.35
CA THR A 288 20.32 10.45 -17.00
C THR A 288 21.54 10.84 -17.84
N LYS A 289 22.71 11.03 -17.20
CA LYS A 289 24.02 11.28 -17.85
C LYS A 289 24.46 10.10 -18.72
N GLN A 290 24.28 8.89 -18.21
CA GLN A 290 24.52 7.64 -18.92
C GLN A 290 23.27 6.77 -18.86
N LYS A 291 23.07 5.93 -19.86
CA LYS A 291 21.92 5.02 -19.87
C LYS A 291 22.05 4.01 -18.73
N VAL A 292 21.04 3.94 -17.87
CA VAL A 292 20.97 2.98 -16.76
C VAL A 292 19.93 1.92 -17.13
N ILE A 293 20.36 0.67 -17.26
CA ILE A 293 19.57 -0.44 -17.83
C ILE A 293 19.46 -1.58 -16.84
N ILE A 294 18.28 -2.18 -16.75
CA ILE A 294 18.06 -3.47 -16.11
C ILE A 294 18.52 -4.55 -17.10
N SER A 295 19.75 -5.03 -16.95
CA SER A 295 20.34 -6.00 -17.87
C SER A 295 19.83 -7.42 -17.67
N ASP A 296 19.50 -7.77 -16.43
CA ASP A 296 18.80 -9.00 -16.08
C ASP A 296 17.97 -8.77 -14.83
N CYS A 297 16.94 -9.58 -14.61
CA CYS A 297 16.10 -9.55 -13.42
C CYS A 297 15.39 -10.88 -13.22
N GLY A 298 14.98 -11.15 -11.99
CA GLY A 298 14.27 -12.38 -11.65
C GLY A 298 13.93 -12.47 -10.17
N GLU A 299 13.50 -13.66 -9.76
CA GLU A 299 13.13 -14.00 -8.39
C GLU A 299 14.14 -14.99 -7.79
N TYR A 300 14.37 -14.89 -6.49
CA TYR A 300 15.09 -15.89 -5.70
C TYR A 300 14.09 -16.92 -5.19
N VAL A 301 14.25 -18.18 -5.65
CA VAL A 301 13.45 -19.34 -5.24
C VAL A 301 14.25 -20.21 -4.29
#